data_AF-A0A0U5J9A6-F1
#
_entry.id   AF-A0A0U5J9A6-F1
#
_cell.length_a   1.000
_cell.length_b   1.000
_cell.length_c   1.000
_cell.angle_alpha   90.00
_cell.angle_beta   90.00
_cell.angle_gamma   90.00
#
_symmetry.space_group_name_H-M   'P 1'
#
loop_
_entity.id
_entity.type
_entity.pdbx_description
1 polymer ?
#
loop_
_entity_poly.entity_id
_entity_poly.type
_entity_poly.pdbx_seq_one_letter_code
_entity_poly.pdbx_strand_id
1 'polypeptide(L)'
;MLKKRTIPLVISLLTLLFSSHASLSADLELRKKQNENGADKALEPYMLPRNHPLKGYLSILFSNPNMFKSSSHFRKAGFHVIRGHRKLMVGGHPHVPDYLFKKFPNSMPQAKQLENFLKRQKGAQVLRNYILTHNYKYLVIPQKWLIKLPRSFSQGDKDRSYVLVVDNMDIHRDYNDPNGICRQLYYNMSVEMLTELCTILHAVGGCDAFPRNQPFTKEGKIAFVDTEHVGKMKGHFLKHIVPALNEELQAYAIALWNKLEDEENERRLAKRSIDG
;
A
#
# COMPACT_ATOMS: atom_id res chain seq x y z
N MET A 1 85.18 -26.01 -12.05
CA MET A 1 84.05 -26.33 -12.96
C MET A 1 82.74 -26.22 -12.20
N LEU A 2 82.02 -25.10 -12.32
CA LEU A 2 80.70 -24.92 -11.72
C LEU A 2 79.62 -25.52 -12.64
N LYS A 3 78.83 -26.47 -12.13
CA LYS A 3 77.58 -26.92 -12.77
C LYS A 3 76.43 -26.00 -12.35
N LYS A 4 75.91 -25.21 -13.29
CA LYS A 4 74.66 -24.46 -13.15
C LYS A 4 73.46 -25.41 -13.22
N ARG A 5 72.54 -25.30 -12.26
CA ARG A 5 71.18 -25.88 -12.29
C ARG A 5 70.23 -24.86 -12.94
N THR A 6 69.39 -25.33 -13.84
CA THR A 6 68.28 -24.56 -14.42
C THR A 6 66.97 -25.24 -13.97
N ILE A 7 66.10 -24.50 -13.27
CA ILE A 7 64.71 -24.86 -12.97
C ILE A 7 63.84 -23.83 -13.71
N PRO A 8 62.91 -24.22 -14.61
CA PRO A 8 62.06 -23.26 -15.29
C PRO A 8 60.78 -22.96 -14.50
N LEU A 9 60.59 -21.68 -14.17
CA LEU A 9 59.44 -20.87 -14.59
C LEU A 9 58.04 -21.55 -14.65
N VAL A 10 57.44 -21.93 -13.51
CA VAL A 10 55.99 -22.28 -13.46
C VAL A 10 55.21 -21.49 -12.39
N ILE A 11 55.86 -20.70 -11.52
CA ILE A 11 55.18 -20.07 -10.38
C ILE A 11 54.51 -18.72 -10.71
N SER A 12 54.83 -18.07 -11.85
CA SER A 12 54.36 -16.70 -12.12
C SER A 12 52.94 -16.59 -12.71
N LEU A 13 52.36 -17.67 -13.23
CA LEU A 13 51.05 -17.62 -13.89
C LEU A 13 49.87 -17.80 -12.91
N LEU A 14 50.07 -18.47 -11.76
CA LEU A 14 49.00 -18.68 -10.78
C LEU A 14 48.68 -17.42 -9.97
N THR A 15 49.67 -16.61 -9.61
CA THR A 15 49.47 -15.38 -8.81
C THR A 15 48.71 -14.28 -9.57
N LEU A 16 48.83 -14.21 -10.89
CA LEU A 16 48.07 -13.26 -11.74
C LEU A 16 46.58 -13.65 -11.89
N LEU A 17 46.25 -14.94 -11.82
CA LEU A 17 44.87 -15.43 -11.89
C LEU A 17 44.10 -15.23 -10.57
N PHE A 18 44.77 -15.29 -9.42
CA PHE A 18 44.14 -15.02 -8.11
C PHE A 18 43.88 -13.53 -7.85
N SER A 19 44.79 -12.64 -8.25
CA SER A 19 44.60 -11.18 -8.09
C SER A 19 43.49 -10.62 -8.98
N SER A 20 43.27 -11.19 -10.17
CA SER A 20 42.19 -10.78 -11.08
C SER A 20 40.80 -11.22 -10.60
N HIS A 21 40.67 -12.38 -9.95
CA HIS A 21 39.39 -12.84 -9.37
C HIS A 21 38.98 -12.02 -8.13
N ALA A 22 39.93 -11.68 -7.25
CA ALA A 22 39.63 -10.86 -6.07
C ALA A 22 39.18 -9.44 -6.43
N SER A 23 39.81 -8.83 -7.45
CA SER A 23 39.44 -7.50 -7.97
C SER A 23 38.05 -7.51 -8.62
N LEU A 24 37.74 -8.52 -9.44
CA LEU A 24 36.42 -8.66 -10.07
C LEU A 24 35.31 -8.92 -9.04
N SER A 25 35.60 -9.69 -7.99
CA SER A 25 34.67 -9.92 -6.88
C SER A 25 34.37 -8.64 -6.10
N ALA A 26 35.39 -7.82 -5.80
CA ALA A 26 35.22 -6.55 -5.09
C ALA A 26 34.42 -5.52 -5.92
N ASP A 27 34.66 -5.42 -7.22
CA ASP A 27 33.90 -4.55 -8.12
C ASP A 27 32.45 -4.99 -8.28
N LEU A 28 32.20 -6.31 -8.33
CA LEU A 28 30.84 -6.87 -8.33
C LEU A 28 30.10 -6.58 -7.02
N GLU A 29 30.77 -6.64 -5.87
CA GLU A 29 30.19 -6.27 -4.59
C GLU A 29 29.92 -4.76 -4.49
N LEU A 30 30.84 -3.91 -4.97
CA LEU A 30 30.66 -2.47 -4.98
C LEU A 30 29.47 -2.06 -5.86
N ARG A 31 29.36 -2.66 -7.06
CA ARG A 31 28.22 -2.44 -7.97
C ARG A 31 26.91 -2.98 -7.41
N LYS A 32 26.92 -4.14 -6.72
CA LYS A 32 25.75 -4.64 -5.99
C LYS A 32 25.33 -3.65 -4.89
N LYS A 33 26.27 -3.18 -4.07
CA LYS A 33 26.00 -2.23 -2.97
C LYS A 33 25.50 -0.87 -3.47
N GLN A 34 26.03 -0.38 -4.60
CA GLN A 34 25.56 0.86 -5.24
C GLN A 34 24.15 0.72 -5.83
N ASN A 35 23.85 -0.39 -6.54
CA ASN A 35 22.49 -0.67 -7.02
C ASN A 35 21.50 -0.90 -5.88
N GLU A 36 21.96 -1.51 -4.79
CA GLU A 36 21.17 -1.71 -3.59
C GLU A 36 20.78 -0.39 -2.92
N ASN A 37 21.69 0.58 -2.87
CA ASN A 37 21.44 1.91 -2.31
C ASN A 37 20.53 2.77 -3.21
N GLY A 38 20.63 2.63 -4.54
CA GLY A 38 19.82 3.40 -5.50
C GLY A 38 18.33 3.03 -5.47
N ALA A 39 18.02 1.73 -5.43
CA ALA A 39 16.62 1.26 -5.42
C ALA A 39 15.89 1.62 -4.11
N ASP A 40 16.59 1.66 -2.97
CA ASP A 40 15.96 2.08 -1.70
C ASP A 40 15.74 3.60 -1.66
N LYS A 41 16.58 4.40 -2.35
CA LYS A 41 16.43 5.86 -2.38
C LYS A 41 15.12 6.28 -3.06
N ALA A 42 14.69 5.60 -4.13
CA ALA A 42 13.42 5.88 -4.78
C ALA A 42 12.20 5.54 -3.91
N LEU A 43 12.37 4.64 -2.93
CA LEU A 43 11.31 4.25 -2.00
C LEU A 43 11.24 5.16 -0.78
N GLU A 44 12.25 5.98 -0.51
CA GLU A 44 12.36 6.81 0.69
C GLU A 44 11.09 7.63 1.01
N PRO A 45 10.43 8.31 0.05
CA PRO A 45 9.19 9.05 0.32
C PRO A 45 8.04 8.16 0.81
N TYR A 46 8.12 6.86 0.56
CA TYR A 46 7.12 5.88 0.93
C TYR A 46 7.41 5.19 2.26
N MET A 47 8.66 5.28 2.76
CA MET A 47 9.11 4.55 3.92
C MET A 47 8.59 5.15 5.23
N LEU A 48 8.47 4.31 6.26
CA LEU A 48 8.21 4.77 7.61
C LEU A 48 9.33 5.73 8.09
N PRO A 49 9.00 6.96 8.53
CA PRO A 49 9.99 7.95 8.97
C PRO A 49 10.94 7.41 10.05
N ARG A 50 12.17 7.92 10.09
CA ARG A 50 13.21 7.44 11.03
C ARG A 50 12.88 7.70 12.49
N ASN A 51 12.20 8.80 12.78
CA ASN A 51 11.76 9.22 14.11
C ASN A 51 10.35 8.72 14.46
N HIS A 52 9.76 7.84 13.66
CA HIS A 52 8.40 7.36 13.90
C HIS A 52 8.35 6.43 15.13
N PRO A 53 7.37 6.58 16.06
CA PRO A 53 7.29 5.80 17.30
C PRO A 53 7.34 4.28 17.10
N LEU A 54 6.74 3.79 16.02
CA LEU A 54 6.74 2.37 15.66
C LEU A 54 8.14 1.77 15.45
N LYS A 55 9.19 2.57 15.17
CA LYS A 55 10.55 2.07 14.88
C LYS A 55 11.13 1.20 16.01
N GLY A 56 10.89 1.57 17.27
CA GLY A 56 11.38 0.83 18.44
C GLY A 56 10.80 -0.57 18.58
N TYR A 57 9.66 -0.85 17.94
CA TYR A 57 8.98 -2.14 18.05
C TYR A 57 9.29 -3.09 16.89
N LEU A 58 9.90 -2.61 15.79
CA LEU A 58 10.02 -3.41 14.56
C LEU A 58 10.87 -4.68 14.73
N SER A 59 11.94 -4.61 15.52
CA SER A 59 12.79 -5.77 15.79
C SER A 59 12.05 -6.87 16.56
N ILE A 60 11.16 -6.47 17.48
CA ILE A 60 10.32 -7.38 18.27
C ILE A 60 9.25 -7.99 17.37
N LEU A 61 8.52 -7.16 16.62
CA LEU A 61 7.40 -7.55 15.76
C LEU A 61 7.84 -8.48 14.61
N PHE A 62 9.03 -8.26 14.05
CA PHE A 62 9.54 -8.99 12.88
C PHE A 62 10.75 -9.85 13.20
N SER A 63 10.69 -10.58 14.31
CA SER A 63 11.70 -11.55 14.75
C SER A 63 11.57 -12.93 14.09
N ASN A 64 10.36 -13.30 13.63
CA ASN A 64 10.08 -14.62 13.05
C ASN A 64 9.83 -14.56 11.53
N PRO A 65 10.76 -15.02 10.67
CA PRO A 65 10.60 -14.98 9.20
C PRO A 65 9.42 -15.81 8.68
N ASN A 66 8.94 -16.79 9.46
CA ASN A 66 7.84 -17.66 9.07
C ASN A 66 6.45 -17.08 9.34
N MET A 67 6.34 -15.91 10.00
CA MET A 67 5.05 -15.34 10.40
C MET A 67 4.11 -15.03 9.21
N PHE A 68 4.66 -14.76 8.02
CA PHE A 68 3.88 -14.45 6.81
C PHE A 68 3.58 -15.66 5.91
N LYS A 69 3.80 -16.89 6.38
CA LYS A 69 3.42 -18.10 5.63
C LYS A 69 1.90 -18.23 5.46
N SER A 70 1.13 -17.82 6.47
CA SER A 70 -0.33 -17.91 6.48
C SER A 70 -0.93 -17.04 7.59
N SER A 71 -2.24 -16.79 7.56
CA SER A 71 -2.96 -16.11 8.64
C SER A 71 -2.81 -16.81 10.00
N SER A 72 -2.66 -18.14 10.01
CA SER A 72 -2.41 -18.89 11.25
C SER A 72 -1.04 -18.58 11.84
N HIS A 73 0.01 -18.53 11.00
CA HIS A 73 1.34 -18.14 11.45
C HIS A 73 1.40 -16.68 11.90
N PHE A 74 0.65 -15.80 11.24
CA PHE A 74 0.58 -14.39 11.63
C PHE A 74 -0.07 -14.24 13.01
N ARG A 75 -1.14 -15.00 13.30
CA ARG A 75 -1.74 -15.10 14.64
C ARG A 75 -0.78 -15.66 15.68
N LYS A 76 -0.06 -16.74 15.37
CA LYS A 76 0.96 -17.33 16.27
C LYS A 76 2.09 -16.35 16.62
N ALA A 77 2.36 -15.37 15.75
CA ALA A 77 3.31 -14.30 16.01
C ALA A 77 2.72 -13.13 16.83
N GLY A 78 1.55 -13.30 17.45
CA GLY A 78 0.94 -12.31 18.34
C GLY A 78 -0.01 -11.33 17.65
N PHE A 79 -0.21 -11.42 16.33
CA PHE A 79 -1.10 -10.50 15.62
C PHE A 79 -2.56 -10.90 15.73
N HIS A 80 -3.42 -9.92 16.03
CA HIS A 80 -4.85 -10.07 15.86
C HIS A 80 -5.21 -9.93 14.38
N VAL A 81 -5.39 -11.07 13.70
CA VAL A 81 -5.70 -11.11 12.27
C VAL A 81 -7.16 -10.73 12.03
N ILE A 82 -7.34 -9.58 11.39
CA ILE A 82 -8.61 -9.13 10.85
C ILE A 82 -8.88 -9.96 9.60
N ARG A 83 -10.12 -10.49 9.44
CA ARG A 83 -10.51 -11.32 8.30
C ARG A 83 -10.07 -10.66 6.98
N GLY A 84 -8.97 -11.16 6.42
CA GLY A 84 -8.39 -10.63 5.20
C GLY A 84 -9.12 -11.19 3.98
N HIS A 85 -9.10 -10.44 2.88
CA HIS A 85 -9.35 -11.02 1.58
C HIS A 85 -8.36 -12.18 1.36
N ARG A 86 -8.75 -13.27 0.69
CA ARG A 86 -7.98 -14.55 0.60
C ARG A 86 -6.49 -14.42 0.21
N LYS A 87 -6.08 -13.26 -0.30
CA LYS A 87 -4.72 -12.96 -0.78
C LYS A 87 -3.92 -11.98 0.09
N LEU A 88 -4.52 -11.19 0.99
CA LEU A 88 -3.83 -10.18 1.78
C LEU A 88 -4.10 -10.39 3.27
N MET A 89 -3.06 -10.68 4.04
CA MET A 89 -3.14 -10.77 5.49
C MET A 89 -3.13 -9.36 6.07
N VAL A 90 -4.06 -9.08 6.96
CA VAL A 90 -4.17 -7.81 7.69
C VAL A 90 -4.27 -8.13 9.17
N GLY A 91 -3.45 -7.51 10.00
CA GLY A 91 -3.51 -7.72 11.44
C GLY A 91 -2.98 -6.55 12.24
N GLY A 92 -3.54 -6.34 13.42
CA GLY A 92 -2.99 -5.44 14.44
C GLY A 92 -2.16 -6.20 15.46
N HIS A 93 -1.35 -5.51 16.26
CA HIS A 93 -0.57 -6.12 17.33
C HIS A 93 -0.79 -5.37 18.66
N PRO A 94 -0.99 -6.06 19.80
CA PRO A 94 -1.33 -5.40 21.07
C PRO A 94 -0.34 -4.34 21.55
N HIS A 95 0.96 -4.52 21.24
CA HIS A 95 2.00 -3.56 21.63
C HIS A 95 1.98 -2.26 20.81
N VAL A 96 1.29 -2.24 19.66
CA VAL A 96 1.21 -1.09 18.74
C VAL A 96 -0.22 -0.98 18.19
N PRO A 97 -1.21 -0.74 19.08
CA PRO A 97 -2.64 -0.91 18.76
C PRO A 97 -3.15 0.06 17.69
N ASP A 98 -2.47 1.18 17.51
CA ASP A 98 -2.84 2.24 16.56
C ASP A 98 -2.46 1.91 15.10
N TYR A 99 -1.87 0.73 14.86
CA TYR A 99 -1.38 0.34 13.53
C TYR A 99 -1.90 -1.02 13.07
N LEU A 100 -2.14 -1.13 11.78
CA LEU A 100 -2.41 -2.38 11.08
C LEU A 100 -1.28 -2.69 10.10
N PHE A 101 -0.96 -3.98 9.98
CA PHE A 101 0.10 -4.50 9.15
C PHE A 101 -0.50 -5.35 8.04
N LYS A 102 -0.19 -5.00 6.78
CA LYS A 102 -0.68 -5.68 5.59
C LYS A 102 0.46 -6.39 4.87
N LYS A 103 0.30 -7.68 4.61
CA LYS A 103 1.31 -8.50 3.91
C LYS A 103 0.65 -9.58 3.06
N PHE A 104 1.09 -9.73 1.82
CA PHE A 104 0.67 -10.88 1.02
C PHE A 104 1.44 -12.14 1.45
N PRO A 105 0.82 -13.33 1.37
CA PRO A 105 1.51 -14.59 1.59
C PRO A 105 2.78 -14.71 0.74
N ASN A 106 3.71 -15.52 1.21
CA ASN A 106 4.97 -15.80 0.52
C ASN A 106 4.77 -16.51 -0.84
N SER A 107 3.56 -16.86 -1.26
CA SER A 107 3.30 -17.35 -2.61
C SER A 107 3.24 -16.26 -3.69
N MET A 108 3.12 -14.97 -3.30
CA MET A 108 3.15 -13.86 -4.26
C MET A 108 4.58 -13.32 -4.45
N PRO A 109 5.05 -13.08 -5.69
CA PRO A 109 6.37 -12.49 -5.93
C PRO A 109 6.55 -11.13 -5.24
N GLN A 110 7.70 -10.89 -4.60
CA GLN A 110 7.92 -9.71 -3.76
C GLN A 110 7.82 -8.38 -4.53
N ALA A 111 8.32 -8.34 -5.77
CA ALA A 111 8.18 -7.17 -6.64
C ALA A 111 6.70 -6.79 -6.89
N LYS A 112 5.84 -7.79 -7.11
CA LYS A 112 4.39 -7.59 -7.30
C LYS A 112 3.72 -7.11 -6.01
N GLN A 113 4.15 -7.61 -4.85
CA GLN A 113 3.66 -7.11 -3.56
C GLN A 113 4.01 -5.63 -3.36
N LEU A 114 5.26 -5.25 -3.64
CA LEU A 114 5.72 -3.86 -3.55
C LEU A 114 4.92 -2.95 -4.49
N GLU A 115 4.71 -3.35 -5.75
CA GLU A 115 3.89 -2.61 -6.71
C GLU A 115 2.47 -2.35 -6.17
N ASN A 116 1.85 -3.38 -5.56
CA ASN A 116 0.52 -3.28 -4.95
C ASN A 116 0.48 -2.32 -3.75
N PHE A 117 1.53 -2.30 -2.94
CA PHE A 117 1.63 -1.38 -1.81
C PHE A 117 1.84 0.07 -2.28
N LEU A 118 2.69 0.27 -3.28
CA LEU A 118 2.93 1.60 -3.87
C LEU A 118 1.66 2.17 -4.51
N LYS A 119 0.86 1.35 -5.21
CA LYS A 119 -0.45 1.75 -5.74
C LYS A 119 -1.37 2.27 -4.63
N ARG A 120 -1.48 1.52 -3.53
CA ARG A 120 -2.29 1.92 -2.36
C ARG A 120 -1.81 3.22 -1.75
N GLN A 121 -0.51 3.39 -1.57
CA GLN A 121 0.03 4.62 -0.97
C GLN A 121 -0.17 5.83 -1.88
N LYS A 122 0.06 5.69 -3.19
CA LYS A 122 -0.22 6.75 -4.18
C LYS A 122 -1.70 7.13 -4.22
N GLY A 123 -2.60 6.14 -4.28
CA GLY A 123 -4.04 6.40 -4.23
C GLY A 123 -4.48 7.11 -2.95
N ALA A 124 -3.88 6.73 -1.80
CA ALA A 124 -4.14 7.41 -0.53
C ALA A 124 -3.67 8.87 -0.54
N GLN A 125 -2.52 9.15 -1.17
CA GLN A 125 -2.01 10.52 -1.30
C GLN A 125 -2.92 11.39 -2.19
N VAL A 126 -3.39 10.86 -3.33
CA VAL A 126 -4.33 11.57 -4.21
C VAL A 126 -5.60 11.94 -3.44
N LEU A 127 -6.20 10.99 -2.73
CA LEU A 127 -7.40 11.22 -1.93
C LEU A 127 -7.16 12.23 -0.79
N ARG A 128 -6.04 12.11 -0.05
CA ARG A 128 -5.69 13.05 1.03
C ARG A 128 -5.53 14.47 0.50
N ASN A 129 -4.79 14.64 -0.59
CA ASN A 129 -4.60 15.94 -1.19
C ASN A 129 -5.95 16.54 -1.61
N TYR A 130 -6.82 15.75 -2.23
CA TYR A 130 -8.14 16.20 -2.63
C TYR A 130 -9.01 16.62 -1.44
N ILE A 131 -9.03 15.83 -0.35
CA ILE A 131 -9.75 16.18 0.89
C ILE A 131 -9.24 17.49 1.48
N LEU A 132 -7.92 17.66 1.53
CA LEU A 132 -7.30 18.87 2.08
C LEU A 132 -7.61 20.11 1.24
N THR A 133 -7.50 20.03 -0.09
CA THR A 133 -7.75 21.18 -0.96
C THR A 133 -9.21 21.60 -1.00
N HIS A 134 -10.14 20.69 -0.72
CA HIS A 134 -11.59 20.95 -0.71
C HIS A 134 -12.18 21.10 0.70
N ASN A 135 -11.35 21.02 1.75
CA ASN A 135 -11.76 21.11 3.16
C ASN A 135 -12.87 20.12 3.56
N TYR A 136 -12.79 18.88 3.06
CA TYR A 136 -13.78 17.85 3.37
C TYR A 136 -13.70 17.41 4.83
N LYS A 137 -14.87 17.28 5.47
CA LYS A 137 -15.02 17.07 6.92
C LYS A 137 -15.33 15.62 7.29
N TYR A 138 -16.02 14.91 6.42
CA TYR A 138 -16.60 13.60 6.71
C TYR A 138 -15.76 12.44 6.20
N LEU A 139 -14.69 12.71 5.46
CA LEU A 139 -13.83 11.70 4.86
C LEU A 139 -12.46 11.64 5.55
N VAL A 140 -11.95 10.43 5.77
CA VAL A 140 -10.62 10.20 6.34
C VAL A 140 -9.86 9.15 5.57
N ILE A 141 -8.54 9.34 5.45
CA ILE A 141 -7.66 8.42 4.74
C ILE A 141 -6.52 8.03 5.68
N PRO A 142 -6.32 6.73 5.99
CA PRO A 142 -5.20 6.34 6.84
C PRO A 142 -3.88 6.66 6.15
N GLN A 143 -2.90 7.08 6.94
CA GLN A 143 -1.51 7.10 6.50
C GLN A 143 -1.06 5.68 6.20
N LYS A 144 -0.10 5.58 5.27
CA LYS A 144 0.40 4.32 4.76
C LYS A 144 1.90 4.45 4.59
N TRP A 145 2.66 3.49 5.11
CA TRP A 145 4.11 3.48 5.03
C TRP A 145 4.62 2.09 4.67
N LEU A 146 5.76 2.07 3.98
CA LEU A 146 6.52 0.86 3.76
C LEU A 146 7.53 0.65 4.89
N ILE A 147 7.64 -0.60 5.33
CA ILE A 147 8.71 -1.08 6.18
C ILE A 147 9.45 -2.18 5.44
N LYS A 148 10.75 -1.97 5.24
CA LYS A 148 11.66 -3.00 4.72
C LYS A 148 11.91 -4.02 5.82
N LEU A 149 11.67 -5.28 5.53
CA LEU A 149 11.89 -6.38 6.46
C LEU A 149 13.37 -6.84 6.43
N PRO A 150 13.84 -7.53 7.48
CA PRO A 150 15.13 -8.22 7.45
C PRO A 150 15.24 -9.20 6.28
N ARG A 151 16.47 -9.48 5.83
CA ARG A 151 16.75 -10.37 4.69
C ARG A 151 16.24 -11.81 4.90
N SER A 152 16.05 -12.25 6.15
CA SER A 152 15.43 -13.53 6.46
C SER A 152 13.98 -13.67 5.96
N PHE A 153 13.32 -12.56 5.61
CA PHE A 153 11.97 -12.53 5.03
C PHE A 153 11.97 -12.47 3.49
N SER A 154 13.15 -12.42 2.87
CA SER A 154 13.33 -12.38 1.42
C SER A 154 13.20 -13.77 0.77
N GLN A 155 12.74 -13.83 -0.48
CA GLN A 155 12.66 -15.09 -1.26
C GLN A 155 13.95 -15.42 -2.01
N GLY A 156 14.93 -14.52 -1.94
CA GLY A 156 16.23 -14.65 -2.57
C GLY A 156 17.05 -13.40 -2.30
N ASP A 157 18.31 -13.40 -2.72
CA ASP A 157 19.26 -12.33 -2.42
C ASP A 157 18.88 -10.97 -3.04
N LYS A 158 18.14 -11.00 -4.15
CA LYS A 158 17.72 -9.80 -4.88
C LYS A 158 16.33 -9.32 -4.50
N ASP A 159 15.53 -10.17 -3.87
CA ASP A 159 14.13 -9.87 -3.56
C ASP A 159 14.03 -9.21 -2.19
N ARG A 160 13.57 -7.96 -2.16
CA ARG A 160 13.33 -7.24 -0.91
C ARG A 160 11.89 -7.42 -0.46
N SER A 161 11.73 -7.80 0.80
CA SER A 161 10.43 -8.01 1.41
C SER A 161 10.01 -6.75 2.16
N TYR A 162 8.76 -6.33 1.97
CA TYR A 162 8.18 -5.16 2.62
C TYR A 162 6.87 -5.53 3.29
N VAL A 163 6.53 -4.80 4.34
CA VAL A 163 5.19 -4.75 4.95
C VAL A 163 4.62 -3.36 4.73
N LEU A 164 3.34 -3.29 4.39
CA LEU A 164 2.60 -2.04 4.38
C LEU A 164 1.98 -1.82 5.77
N VAL A 165 2.41 -0.77 6.45
CA VAL A 165 1.83 -0.33 7.71
C VAL A 165 0.83 0.78 7.44
N VAL A 166 -0.32 0.73 8.10
CA VAL A 166 -1.37 1.74 7.98
C VAL A 166 -1.91 2.11 9.36
N ASP A 167 -2.42 3.33 9.50
CA ASP A 167 -3.15 3.73 10.71
C ASP A 167 -4.38 2.83 10.93
N ASN A 168 -4.66 2.52 12.19
CA ASN A 168 -5.87 1.84 12.61
C ASN A 168 -6.97 2.88 12.93
N MET A 169 -7.82 3.17 11.95
CA MET A 169 -8.85 4.23 12.01
C MET A 169 -10.11 3.87 12.85
N ASP A 170 -10.00 2.88 13.75
CA ASP A 170 -11.11 2.35 14.56
C ASP A 170 -12.47 2.27 13.83
N ILE A 171 -12.54 1.37 12.84
CA ILE A 171 -13.69 1.25 11.93
C ILE A 171 -14.74 0.24 12.40
N HIS A 172 -15.99 0.49 12.02
CA HIS A 172 -17.05 -0.52 12.03
C HIS A 172 -16.75 -1.62 11.00
N ARG A 173 -16.83 -2.89 11.42
CA ARG A 173 -16.43 -4.06 10.62
C ARG A 173 -17.60 -4.94 10.20
N ASP A 174 -18.81 -4.52 10.50
CA ASP A 174 -20.08 -5.20 10.32
C ASP A 174 -20.73 -4.91 8.94
N TYR A 175 -19.95 -4.54 7.93
CA TYR A 175 -20.43 -4.21 6.59
C TYR A 175 -21.15 -5.36 5.85
N ASN A 176 -20.98 -6.61 6.30
CA ASN A 176 -21.69 -7.78 5.75
C ASN A 176 -22.97 -8.10 6.52
N ASP A 177 -23.19 -7.48 7.68
CA ASP A 177 -24.40 -7.66 8.47
C ASP A 177 -25.48 -6.71 7.93
N PRO A 178 -26.62 -7.21 7.42
CA PRO A 178 -27.71 -6.35 6.94
C PRO A 178 -28.28 -5.45 8.04
N ASN A 179 -28.11 -5.83 9.32
CA ASN A 179 -28.54 -5.04 10.47
C ASN A 179 -27.37 -4.31 11.15
N GLY A 180 -26.16 -4.40 10.60
CA GLY A 180 -24.95 -3.81 11.16
C GLY A 180 -24.97 -2.28 11.15
N ILE A 181 -24.23 -1.69 12.09
CA ILE A 181 -24.05 -0.25 12.25
C ILE A 181 -23.57 0.39 10.95
N CYS A 182 -22.59 -0.21 10.26
CA CYS A 182 -22.10 0.35 9.00
C CYS A 182 -23.20 0.46 7.94
N ARG A 183 -24.13 -0.51 7.85
CA ARG A 183 -25.26 -0.47 6.91
C ARG A 183 -26.24 0.64 7.29
N GLN A 184 -26.56 0.77 8.57
CA GLN A 184 -27.45 1.81 9.08
C GLN A 184 -26.88 3.21 8.87
N LEU A 185 -25.56 3.39 9.05
CA LEU A 185 -24.88 4.65 8.81
C LEU A 185 -24.89 5.04 7.32
N TYR A 186 -24.73 4.08 6.41
CA TYR A 186 -24.91 4.35 4.98
C TYR A 186 -26.36 4.74 4.65
N TYR A 187 -27.33 4.03 5.21
CA TYR A 187 -28.75 4.26 4.95
C TYR A 187 -29.21 5.65 5.42
N ASN A 188 -28.62 6.17 6.49
CA ASN A 188 -28.99 7.44 7.12
C ASN A 188 -27.91 8.52 7.05
N MET A 189 -26.93 8.42 6.12
CA MET A 189 -25.89 9.44 6.04
C MET A 189 -26.46 10.80 5.66
N SER A 190 -25.83 11.88 6.12
CA SER A 190 -26.26 13.22 5.74
C SER A 190 -25.99 13.49 4.27
N VAL A 191 -26.76 14.43 3.69
CA VAL A 191 -26.57 14.87 2.31
C VAL A 191 -25.16 15.41 2.10
N GLU A 192 -24.62 16.19 3.04
CA GLU A 192 -23.28 16.78 2.93
C GLU A 192 -22.18 15.71 2.89
N MET A 193 -22.30 14.67 3.72
CA MET A 193 -21.38 13.53 3.70
C MET A 193 -21.44 12.80 2.37
N LEU A 194 -22.65 12.55 1.87
CA LEU A 194 -22.87 11.93 0.57
C LEU A 194 -22.31 12.77 -0.57
N THR A 195 -22.45 14.10 -0.51
CA THR A 195 -21.84 15.04 -1.47
C THR A 195 -20.33 14.87 -1.48
N GLU A 196 -19.65 14.94 -0.33
CA GLU A 196 -18.19 14.79 -0.26
C GLU A 196 -17.73 13.44 -0.84
N LEU A 197 -18.42 12.35 -0.46
CA LEU A 197 -18.11 10.99 -0.93
C LEU A 197 -18.30 10.85 -2.45
N CYS A 198 -19.42 11.33 -2.98
CA CYS A 198 -19.75 11.28 -4.40
C CYS A 198 -18.75 12.11 -5.22
N THR A 199 -18.52 13.36 -4.81
CA THR A 199 -17.63 14.29 -5.52
C THR A 199 -16.20 13.79 -5.55
N ILE A 200 -15.63 13.30 -4.45
CA ILE A 200 -14.26 12.78 -4.47
C ILE A 200 -14.15 11.56 -5.37
N LEU A 201 -15.09 10.62 -5.29
CA LEU A 201 -15.06 9.39 -6.09
C LEU A 201 -15.21 9.69 -7.58
N HIS A 202 -16.01 10.69 -7.95
CA HIS A 202 -16.09 11.16 -9.33
C HIS A 202 -14.75 11.80 -9.76
N ALA A 203 -14.27 12.79 -8.99
CA ALA A 203 -13.14 13.62 -9.36
C ALA A 203 -11.82 12.86 -9.49
N VAL A 204 -11.59 11.84 -8.66
CA VAL A 204 -10.35 11.02 -8.74
C VAL A 204 -10.47 9.87 -9.76
N GLY A 205 -11.55 9.78 -10.54
CA GLY A 205 -11.77 8.70 -11.51
C GLY A 205 -12.16 7.36 -10.88
N GLY A 206 -12.79 7.40 -9.71
CA GLY A 206 -13.23 6.24 -8.96
C GLY A 206 -12.16 5.62 -8.06
N CYS A 207 -12.61 4.66 -7.27
CA CYS A 207 -11.85 3.84 -6.34
C CYS A 207 -12.60 2.49 -6.22
N ASP A 208 -12.09 1.52 -5.48
CA ASP A 208 -12.86 0.34 -5.08
C ASP A 208 -14.01 0.74 -4.13
N ALA A 209 -15.03 1.40 -4.69
CA ALA A 209 -16.15 1.99 -3.96
C ALA A 209 -17.08 0.88 -3.43
N PHE A 210 -16.76 0.29 -2.30
CA PHE A 210 -17.57 -0.73 -1.62
C PHE A 210 -17.66 -0.35 -0.14
N PRO A 211 -18.79 -0.61 0.55
CA PRO A 211 -18.90 -0.32 1.98
C PRO A 211 -17.78 -0.94 2.83
N ARG A 212 -17.27 -2.12 2.45
CA ARG A 212 -16.12 -2.77 3.11
C ARG A 212 -14.77 -2.05 2.96
N ASN A 213 -14.64 -1.22 1.92
CA ASN A 213 -13.44 -0.46 1.57
C ASN A 213 -13.57 1.03 1.94
N GLN A 214 -14.80 1.51 2.16
CA GLN A 214 -15.11 2.82 2.75
C GLN A 214 -15.94 2.68 4.05
N PRO A 215 -15.55 1.87 5.04
CA PRO A 215 -16.34 1.72 6.25
C PRO A 215 -16.37 3.03 7.05
N PHE A 216 -17.38 3.16 7.90
CA PHE A 216 -17.43 4.23 8.89
C PHE A 216 -16.42 3.98 10.04
N THR A 217 -15.75 5.04 10.49
CA THR A 217 -15.05 5.08 11.78
C THR A 217 -16.07 5.16 12.91
N LYS A 218 -15.67 4.81 14.14
CA LYS A 218 -16.53 5.02 15.32
C LYS A 218 -16.84 6.50 15.60
N GLU A 219 -16.08 7.41 15.04
CA GLU A 219 -16.34 8.86 15.08
C GLU A 219 -17.34 9.31 14.00
N GLY A 220 -17.90 8.39 13.21
CA GLY A 220 -18.89 8.68 12.19
C GLY A 220 -18.33 9.22 10.87
N LYS A 221 -17.02 9.15 10.62
CA LYS A 221 -16.40 9.53 9.34
C LYS A 221 -16.25 8.33 8.41
N ILE A 222 -16.20 8.54 7.10
CA ILE A 222 -15.98 7.49 6.11
C ILE A 222 -14.48 7.31 5.85
N ALA A 223 -13.95 6.11 6.11
CA ALA A 223 -12.53 5.80 5.99
C ALA A 223 -12.19 5.06 4.69
N PHE A 224 -11.29 5.59 3.84
CA PHE A 224 -10.83 4.87 2.64
C PHE A 224 -9.68 3.88 2.97
N VAL A 225 -10.05 2.65 3.34
CA VAL A 225 -9.10 1.65 3.84
C VAL A 225 -8.38 0.87 2.73
N ASP A 226 -8.96 0.80 1.54
CA ASP A 226 -8.29 0.32 0.32
C ASP A 226 -8.32 1.39 -0.77
N THR A 227 -7.17 1.60 -1.40
CA THR A 227 -6.89 2.73 -2.31
C THR A 227 -6.05 2.28 -3.50
N GLU A 228 -6.02 0.97 -3.81
CA GLU A 228 -5.23 0.41 -4.91
C GLU A 228 -5.68 0.91 -6.28
N HIS A 229 -6.99 1.02 -6.50
CA HIS A 229 -7.58 1.27 -7.82
C HIS A 229 -8.11 2.69 -8.01
N VAL A 230 -7.52 3.68 -7.33
CA VAL A 230 -7.83 5.10 -7.57
C VAL A 230 -7.58 5.42 -9.05
N GLY A 231 -8.55 6.04 -9.71
CA GLY A 231 -8.49 6.42 -11.13
C GLY A 231 -8.85 5.33 -12.15
N LYS A 232 -9.34 4.16 -11.70
CA LYS A 232 -9.62 3.02 -12.59
C LYS A 232 -11.06 2.52 -12.58
N MET A 233 -11.87 3.00 -11.65
CA MET A 233 -13.14 2.37 -11.27
C MET A 233 -14.28 3.40 -11.25
N LYS A 234 -14.29 4.30 -12.24
CA LYS A 234 -15.35 5.31 -12.38
C LYS A 234 -16.71 4.61 -12.47
N GLY A 235 -17.71 5.10 -11.74
CA GLY A 235 -19.05 4.50 -11.67
C GLY A 235 -19.22 3.33 -10.69
N HIS A 236 -18.15 2.79 -10.09
CA HIS A 236 -18.31 1.75 -9.05
C HIS A 236 -19.13 2.22 -7.84
N PHE A 237 -19.07 3.53 -7.54
CA PHE A 237 -19.90 4.18 -6.53
C PHE A 237 -21.39 3.89 -6.74
N LEU A 238 -21.89 4.10 -7.97
CA LEU A 238 -23.29 3.87 -8.34
C LEU A 238 -23.69 2.40 -8.17
N LYS A 239 -22.76 1.47 -8.44
CA LYS A 239 -23.05 0.03 -8.37
C LYS A 239 -23.05 -0.53 -6.95
N HIS A 240 -22.29 0.05 -6.03
CA HIS A 240 -21.92 -0.64 -4.79
C HIS A 240 -22.16 0.18 -3.52
N ILE A 241 -22.12 1.51 -3.60
CA ILE A 241 -22.43 2.38 -2.47
C ILE A 241 -23.88 2.83 -2.54
N VAL A 242 -24.36 3.29 -3.70
CA VAL A 242 -25.74 3.78 -3.87
C VAL A 242 -26.79 2.76 -3.39
N PRO A 243 -26.70 1.44 -3.67
CA PRO A 243 -27.66 0.47 -3.15
C PRO A 243 -27.65 0.29 -1.62
N ALA A 244 -26.73 0.94 -0.90
CA ALA A 244 -26.70 0.97 0.56
C ALA A 244 -27.41 2.18 1.17
N LEU A 245 -27.79 3.16 0.35
CA LEU A 245 -28.46 4.39 0.77
C LEU A 245 -30.00 4.17 0.82
N ASN A 246 -30.71 5.05 1.53
CA ASN A 246 -32.18 5.13 1.42
C ASN A 246 -32.61 5.73 0.06
N GLU A 247 -33.90 5.65 -0.28
CA GLU A 247 -34.40 6.06 -1.61
C GLU A 247 -34.12 7.53 -1.96
N GLU A 248 -34.28 8.44 -1.00
CA GLU A 248 -34.01 9.86 -1.19
C GLU A 248 -32.53 10.12 -1.50
N LEU A 249 -31.64 9.52 -0.72
CA LEU A 249 -30.20 9.61 -0.90
C LEU A 249 -29.73 8.92 -2.18
N GLN A 250 -30.40 7.85 -2.63
CA GLN A 250 -30.12 7.23 -3.92
C GLN A 250 -30.43 8.19 -5.07
N ALA A 251 -31.62 8.79 -5.06
CA ALA A 251 -32.02 9.77 -6.07
C ALA A 251 -31.06 10.96 -6.10
N TYR A 252 -30.70 11.48 -4.93
CA TYR A 252 -29.71 12.56 -4.78
C TYR A 252 -28.35 12.17 -5.36
N ALA A 253 -27.82 11.00 -4.99
CA ALA A 253 -26.50 10.53 -5.45
C ALA A 253 -26.43 10.39 -6.97
N ILE A 254 -27.48 9.85 -7.59
CA ILE A 254 -27.56 9.66 -9.04
C ILE A 254 -27.62 11.02 -9.75
N ALA A 255 -28.48 11.93 -9.26
CA ALA A 255 -28.60 13.28 -9.83
C ALA A 255 -27.27 14.05 -9.72
N LEU A 256 -26.61 13.99 -8.56
CA LEU A 256 -25.30 14.61 -8.36
C LEU A 256 -24.23 14.00 -9.28
N TRP A 257 -24.21 12.67 -9.42
CA TRP A 257 -23.25 12.02 -10.31
C TRP A 257 -23.42 12.46 -11.77
N ASN A 258 -24.65 12.47 -12.28
CA ASN A 258 -24.93 12.89 -13.66
C ASN A 258 -24.52 14.35 -13.87
N LYS A 259 -24.85 15.24 -12.93
CA LYS A 259 -24.41 16.64 -12.98
C LYS A 259 -22.88 16.76 -13.11
N LEU A 260 -22.14 15.98 -12.33
CA LEU A 260 -20.67 16.01 -12.37
C LEU A 260 -20.09 15.48 -13.70
N GLU A 261 -20.74 14.49 -14.32
CA GLU A 261 -20.36 14.00 -15.65
C GLU A 261 -20.62 15.07 -16.73
N ASP A 262 -21.76 15.74 -16.68
CA ASP A 262 -22.11 16.81 -17.62
C ASP A 262 -21.10 17.97 -17.53
N GLU A 263 -20.79 18.43 -16.32
CA GLU A 263 -19.78 19.47 -16.08
C GLU A 263 -18.37 19.05 -16.56
N GLU A 264 -18.00 17.77 -16.42
CA GLU A 264 -16.72 17.28 -16.92
C GLU A 264 -16.69 17.25 -18.46
N ASN A 265 -17.79 16.85 -19.09
CA ASN A 265 -17.93 16.83 -20.55
C ASN A 265 -17.86 18.23 -21.15
N GLU A 266 -18.53 19.21 -20.55
CA GLU A 266 -18.45 20.61 -20.96
C GLU A 266 -17.02 21.14 -20.88
N ARG A 267 -16.30 20.87 -19.78
CA ARG A 267 -14.88 21.25 -19.63
C ARG A 267 -14.00 20.62 -20.70
N ARG A 268 -14.25 19.35 -21.06
CA ARG A 268 -13.50 18.66 -22.13
C ARG A 268 -13.77 19.28 -23.50
N LEU A 269 -15.02 19.67 -23.79
CA LEU A 269 -15.38 20.34 -25.04
C LEU A 269 -14.73 21.73 -25.13
N ALA A 270 -14.79 22.52 -24.07
CA ALA A 270 -14.17 23.85 -24.02
C ALA A 270 -12.65 23.80 -24.21
N LYS A 271 -11.97 22.77 -23.68
CA LYS A 271 -10.53 22.59 -23.89
C LYS A 271 -10.19 22.30 -25.36
N ARG A 272 -11.00 21.47 -26.03
CA ARG A 272 -10.79 21.12 -27.44
C ARG A 272 -10.98 22.31 -28.39
N SER A 273 -11.86 23.25 -28.05
CA SER A 273 -12.04 24.47 -28.86
C SER A 273 -10.92 25.50 -28.71
N ILE A 274 -10.09 25.39 -27.67
CA ILE A 274 -8.93 26.28 -27.47
C ILE A 274 -7.69 25.73 -28.18
N ASP A 275 -7.55 24.39 -28.21
CA ASP A 275 -6.36 23.70 -28.73
C ASP A 275 -6.41 23.41 -30.26
N GLY A 276 -7.56 23.67 -30.93
CA GLY A 276 -7.77 23.40 -32.36
C GLY A 276 -7.96 24.68 -33.17
#